data_AF-A0A7S0FJD6-F1
#
_entry.id   AF-A0A7S0FJD6-F1
#
_cell.length_a   1.000
_cell.length_b   1.000
_cell.length_c   1.000
_cell.angle_alpha   90.00
_cell.angle_beta   90.00
_cell.angle_gamma   90.00
#
_symmetry.space_group_name_H-M   'P 1'
#
loop_
_entity.id
_entity.type
_entity.pdbx_description
1 polymer ?
#
loop_
_entity_poly.entity_id
_entity_poly.type
_entity_poly.pdbx_seq_one_letter_code
_entity_poly.pdbx_strand_id
1 'polypeptide(L)'
;GYTAPVTGGNFIELVDKGFYSKMEIQRSDGFVVQTGDPAGEADGYVGTPSKSVGAGKHGERLLPLETFLKGDKGPFYETTMEDEGRGGQATVLPFSAYGAMGWARDEYEPNSGSSQFFWLLFDSDLTPAGKNVLDGRYPVFGYVVEGADFLRDTKEGDIIVSAKVTEGIENLVQPK
;
A
#
# COMPACT_ATOMS: atom_id res chain seq x y z
N GLY A 1 -3.66 -8.67 -6.61
CA GLY A 1 -3.27 -9.57 -7.72
C GLY A 1 -3.52 -8.94 -9.08
N TYR A 2 -4.76 -8.88 -9.55
CA TYR A 2 -5.07 -8.40 -10.91
C TYR A 2 -4.81 -6.90 -11.13
N THR A 3 -5.03 -6.07 -10.11
CA THR A 3 -4.93 -4.61 -10.22
C THR A 3 -3.58 -4.06 -9.78
N ALA A 4 -3.11 -4.57 -8.65
CA ALA A 4 -1.84 -4.22 -8.03
C ALA A 4 -1.03 -5.51 -7.76
N PRO A 5 -0.47 -6.17 -8.80
CA PRO A 5 0.31 -7.39 -8.63
C PRO A 5 1.59 -7.20 -7.82
N VAL A 6 2.34 -6.12 -8.04
CA VAL A 6 3.63 -5.90 -7.37
C VAL A 6 3.40 -5.53 -5.91
N THR A 7 2.54 -4.54 -5.64
CA THR A 7 2.24 -4.11 -4.27
C THR A 7 1.54 -5.23 -3.49
N GLY A 8 0.53 -5.86 -4.08
CA GLY A 8 -0.22 -6.93 -3.43
C GLY A 8 0.65 -8.17 -3.16
N GLY A 9 1.51 -8.55 -4.10
CA GLY A 9 2.45 -9.66 -3.90
C GLY A 9 3.44 -9.39 -2.76
N ASN A 10 3.98 -8.18 -2.70
CA ASN A 10 4.89 -7.76 -1.64
C ASN A 10 4.22 -7.79 -0.26
N PHE A 11 3.01 -7.24 -0.13
CA PHE A 11 2.24 -7.28 1.11
C PHE A 11 2.02 -8.72 1.60
N ILE A 12 1.59 -9.61 0.71
CA ILE A 12 1.34 -11.01 1.06
C ILE A 12 2.63 -11.73 1.48
N GLU A 13 3.76 -11.46 0.80
CA GLU A 13 5.06 -12.00 1.21
C GLU A 13 5.47 -11.53 2.61
N LEU A 14 5.26 -10.24 2.92
CA LEU A 14 5.56 -9.67 4.24
C LEU A 14 4.69 -10.29 5.34
N VAL A 15 3.40 -10.47 5.07
CA VAL A 15 2.48 -11.14 6.00
C VAL A 15 2.91 -12.60 6.23
N ASP A 16 3.25 -13.34 5.17
CA ASP A 16 3.69 -14.74 5.26
C ASP A 16 4.98 -14.91 6.06
N LYS A 17 5.90 -13.95 5.94
CA LYS A 17 7.13 -13.86 6.75
C LYS A 17 6.89 -13.41 8.20
N GLY A 18 5.67 -13.04 8.56
CA GLY A 18 5.31 -12.55 9.89
C GLY A 18 5.80 -11.13 10.17
N PHE A 19 6.21 -10.37 9.16
CA PHE A 19 6.84 -9.05 9.28
C PHE A 19 6.00 -8.03 10.08
N TYR A 20 4.69 -8.02 9.85
CA TYR A 20 3.78 -7.08 10.52
C TYR A 20 3.39 -7.53 11.93
N SER A 21 3.80 -8.72 12.39
CA SER A 21 3.44 -9.20 13.72
C SER A 21 4.18 -8.43 14.80
N LYS A 22 3.45 -7.99 15.83
CA LYS A 22 3.90 -7.11 16.92
C LYS A 22 4.31 -5.72 16.48
N MET A 23 3.93 -5.31 15.27
CA MET A 23 4.24 -3.98 14.76
C MET A 23 3.28 -2.95 15.35
N GLU A 24 3.83 -1.79 15.70
CA GLU A 24 3.05 -0.64 16.15
C GLU A 24 2.27 0.00 15.00
N ILE A 25 1.18 0.66 15.34
CA ILE A 25 0.55 1.67 14.51
C ILE A 25 1.33 2.97 14.69
N GLN A 26 1.99 3.44 13.62
CA GLN A 26 2.81 4.65 13.66
C GLN A 26 2.01 5.95 13.54
N ARG A 27 0.80 5.89 12.97
CA ARG A 27 -0.05 7.08 12.80
C ARG A 27 -1.52 6.69 12.80
N SER A 28 -2.32 7.41 13.58
CA SER A 28 -3.79 7.36 13.55
C SER A 28 -4.31 8.77 13.84
N ASP A 29 -4.78 9.47 12.80
CA ASP A 29 -5.13 10.90 12.88
C ASP A 29 -6.55 11.21 12.43
N GLY A 30 -7.39 10.18 12.31
CA GLY A 30 -8.78 10.29 11.87
C GLY A 30 -8.97 10.25 10.35
N PHE A 31 -7.89 10.41 9.56
CA PHE A 31 -7.92 10.28 8.10
C PHE A 31 -7.43 8.91 7.66
N VAL A 32 -6.33 8.48 8.27
CA VAL A 32 -5.69 7.20 7.99
C VAL A 32 -5.24 6.52 9.28
N VAL A 33 -5.15 5.20 9.22
CA VAL A 33 -4.38 4.38 10.17
C VAL A 33 -3.22 3.80 9.39
N GLN A 34 -1.99 4.11 9.78
CA GLN A 34 -0.79 3.72 9.05
C GLN A 34 0.16 2.91 9.92
N THR A 35 0.75 1.88 9.31
CA THR A 35 1.70 0.94 9.93
C THR A 35 2.75 0.49 8.91
N GLY A 36 3.62 -0.44 9.30
CA GLY A 36 4.59 -1.05 8.40
C GLY A 36 6.00 -0.46 8.51
N ASP A 37 6.26 0.41 9.49
CA ASP A 37 7.57 1.01 9.71
C ASP A 37 8.39 0.18 10.72
N PRO A 38 9.49 -0.48 10.30
CA PRO A 38 10.31 -1.30 11.17
C PRO A 38 11.19 -0.43 12.10
N ALA A 39 11.46 -0.92 13.32
CA ALA A 39 12.29 -0.20 14.29
C ALA A 39 13.78 -0.05 13.89
N GLY A 40 14.27 -0.91 12.99
CA GLY A 40 15.65 -0.87 12.50
C GLY A 40 15.83 -1.56 11.15
N GLU A 41 16.94 -1.29 10.49
CA GLU A 41 17.25 -1.78 9.13
C GLU A 41 17.26 -3.31 9.04
N ALA A 42 17.74 -4.00 10.08
CA ALA A 42 17.79 -5.46 10.17
C ALA A 42 16.43 -6.12 10.48
N ASP A 43 15.50 -5.34 11.04
CA ASP A 43 14.10 -5.72 11.27
C ASP A 43 13.20 -5.30 10.10
N GLY A 44 13.76 -4.51 9.17
CA GLY A 44 13.10 -4.01 7.98
C GLY A 44 13.14 -4.96 6.80
N TYR A 45 12.26 -4.73 5.83
CA TYR A 45 12.19 -5.56 4.65
C TYR A 45 13.32 -5.22 3.67
N VAL A 46 14.44 -5.94 3.81
CA VAL A 46 15.61 -5.84 2.95
C VAL A 46 15.43 -6.74 1.73
N GLY A 47 15.75 -6.23 0.55
CA GLY A 47 15.71 -7.02 -0.69
C GLY A 47 16.95 -6.81 -1.54
N THR A 48 17.31 -7.85 -2.30
CA THR A 48 18.34 -7.72 -3.34
C THR A 48 17.81 -6.81 -4.44
N PRO A 49 18.53 -5.72 -4.78
CA PRO A 49 18.10 -4.83 -5.85
C PRO A 49 18.00 -5.59 -7.18
N SER A 50 16.96 -5.28 -7.96
CA SER A 50 16.76 -5.85 -9.29
C SER A 50 16.18 -4.78 -10.22
N LYS A 51 15.94 -5.13 -11.50
CA LYS A 51 15.26 -4.21 -12.42
C LYS A 51 13.86 -3.79 -11.96
N SER A 52 13.22 -4.58 -11.09
CA SER A 52 11.87 -4.34 -10.58
C SER A 52 11.85 -4.02 -9.07
N VAL A 53 13.01 -3.97 -8.42
CA VAL A 53 13.15 -3.76 -6.98
C VAL A 53 14.26 -2.74 -6.74
N GLY A 54 13.87 -1.55 -6.30
CA GLY A 54 14.81 -0.51 -5.90
C GLY A 54 15.51 -0.86 -4.58
N ALA A 55 16.63 -0.16 -4.32
CA ALA A 55 17.37 -0.25 -3.09
C ALA A 55 17.21 1.08 -2.33
N GLY A 56 16.61 1.03 -1.15
CA GLY A 56 16.62 2.17 -0.24
C GLY A 56 18.02 2.48 0.26
N LYS A 57 18.19 3.64 0.91
CA LYS A 57 19.49 4.12 1.41
C LYS A 57 20.13 3.13 2.40
N HIS A 58 19.31 2.29 3.02
CA HIS A 58 19.69 1.32 4.02
C HIS A 58 19.44 -0.13 3.57
N GLY A 59 19.23 -0.36 2.26
CA GLY A 59 19.02 -1.69 1.67
C GLY A 59 17.58 -2.17 1.62
N GLU A 60 16.62 -1.30 1.95
CA GLU A 60 15.19 -1.60 1.86
C GLU A 60 14.78 -1.98 0.43
N ARG A 61 13.90 -2.97 0.28
CA ARG A 61 13.25 -3.22 -1.01
C ARG A 61 12.29 -2.08 -1.29
N LEU A 62 12.51 -1.35 -2.38
CA LEU A 62 11.58 -0.34 -2.86
C LEU A 62 10.76 -0.88 -4.03
N LEU A 63 9.46 -0.63 -3.99
CA LEU A 63 8.52 -0.94 -5.04
C LEU A 63 8.25 0.30 -5.89
N PRO A 64 8.06 0.13 -7.21
CA PRO A 64 7.58 1.21 -8.05
C PRO A 64 6.13 1.56 -7.71
N LEU A 65 5.75 2.83 -7.89
CA LEU A 65 4.34 3.23 -7.90
C LEU A 65 3.63 2.40 -8.96
N GLU A 66 2.54 1.74 -8.59
CA GLU A 66 1.74 0.86 -9.44
C GLU A 66 0.33 1.43 -9.52
N THR A 67 -0.13 1.76 -10.71
CA THR A 67 -1.47 2.32 -10.93
C THR A 67 -2.13 1.65 -12.15
N PHE A 68 -3.40 1.29 -12.02
CA PHE A 68 -4.17 0.70 -13.11
C PHE A 68 -5.44 1.52 -13.36
N LEU A 69 -5.53 2.11 -14.55
CA LEU A 69 -6.68 2.89 -15.01
C LEU A 69 -7.72 2.05 -15.76
N LYS A 70 -8.99 2.41 -15.59
CA LYS A 70 -10.09 1.79 -16.33
C LYS A 70 -9.90 2.02 -17.83
N GLY A 71 -9.90 0.94 -18.59
CA GLY A 71 -9.71 0.97 -20.05
C GLY A 71 -8.28 0.62 -20.50
N ASP A 72 -7.30 0.63 -19.58
CA ASP A 72 -5.95 0.16 -19.88
C ASP A 72 -5.91 -1.37 -19.96
N LYS A 73 -4.87 -1.89 -20.61
CA LYS A 73 -4.65 -3.35 -20.71
C LYS A 73 -3.98 -3.95 -19.46
N GLY A 74 -3.48 -3.10 -18.57
CA GLY A 74 -2.76 -3.48 -17.36
C GLY A 74 -2.28 -2.24 -16.60
N PRO A 75 -1.68 -2.44 -15.41
CA PRO A 75 -1.07 -1.35 -14.65
C PRO A 75 0.13 -0.74 -15.38
N PHE A 76 0.36 0.55 -15.13
CA PHE A 76 1.60 1.23 -15.43
C PHE A 76 2.36 1.52 -14.13
N TYR A 77 3.64 1.82 -14.26
CA TYR A 77 4.59 1.86 -13.14
C TYR A 77 5.44 3.12 -13.15
N GLU A 78 6.02 3.45 -11.98
CA GLU A 78 7.09 4.44 -11.80
C GLU A 78 6.72 5.90 -12.08
N THR A 79 5.45 6.19 -12.34
CA THR A 79 4.94 7.53 -12.68
C THR A 79 3.57 7.75 -12.05
N THR A 80 3.22 9.02 -11.77
CA THR A 80 1.90 9.37 -11.26
C THR A 80 0.90 9.60 -12.40
N MET A 81 -0.39 9.56 -12.09
CA MET A 81 -1.41 9.96 -13.07
C MET A 81 -1.27 11.42 -13.51
N GLU A 82 -0.80 12.30 -12.62
CA GLU A 82 -0.62 13.71 -12.92
C GLU A 82 0.52 13.90 -13.94
N ASP A 83 1.65 13.22 -13.74
CA ASP A 83 2.81 13.26 -14.64
C ASP A 83 2.49 12.70 -16.04
N GLU A 84 1.64 11.67 -16.10
CA GLU A 84 1.14 11.13 -17.38
C GLU A 84 0.10 12.03 -18.06
N GLY A 85 -0.32 13.14 -17.44
CA GLY A 85 -1.40 14.00 -17.94
C GLY A 85 -2.77 13.31 -17.90
N ARG A 86 -2.92 12.30 -17.05
CA ARG A 86 -4.12 11.45 -16.90
C ARG A 86 -4.89 11.72 -15.61
N GLY A 87 -4.58 12.82 -14.91
CA GLY A 87 -5.23 13.22 -13.66
C GLY A 87 -6.76 13.20 -13.76
N GLY A 88 -7.41 12.66 -12.73
CA GLY A 88 -8.88 12.55 -12.65
C GLY A 88 -9.51 11.41 -13.44
N GLN A 89 -8.73 10.61 -14.19
CA GLN A 89 -9.25 9.35 -14.75
C GLN A 89 -9.57 8.34 -13.64
N ALA A 90 -10.50 7.42 -13.90
CA ALA A 90 -10.88 6.42 -12.91
C ALA A 90 -9.88 5.26 -12.87
N THR A 91 -9.41 4.90 -11.67
CA THR A 91 -8.63 3.68 -11.44
C THR A 91 -9.55 2.45 -11.40
N VAL A 92 -8.99 1.28 -11.69
CA VAL A 92 -9.70 -0.01 -11.55
C VAL A 92 -9.98 -0.30 -10.08
N LEU A 93 -9.02 0.02 -9.20
CA LEU A 93 -9.15 -0.06 -7.74
C LEU A 93 -9.01 1.35 -7.14
N PRO A 94 -10.12 2.04 -6.81
CA PRO A 94 -10.07 3.41 -6.28
C PRO A 94 -10.16 3.50 -4.75
N PHE A 95 -9.63 4.57 -4.15
CA PHE A 95 -9.87 4.93 -2.74
C PHE A 95 -11.33 5.40 -2.52
N SER A 96 -12.28 4.49 -2.70
CA SER A 96 -13.73 4.77 -2.72
C SER A 96 -14.48 4.25 -1.51
N ALA A 97 -13.79 3.56 -0.61
CA ALA A 97 -14.39 2.91 0.53
C ALA A 97 -13.57 3.14 1.80
N TYR A 98 -14.29 3.26 2.92
CA TYR A 98 -13.72 3.13 4.25
C TYR A 98 -13.00 1.77 4.35
N GLY A 99 -11.76 1.76 4.84
CA GLY A 99 -10.91 0.58 4.91
C GLY A 99 -10.20 0.23 3.60
N ALA A 100 -10.23 1.10 2.58
CA ALA A 100 -9.34 0.97 1.42
C ALA A 100 -7.87 0.98 1.86
N MET A 101 -7.07 0.07 1.31
CA MET A 101 -5.68 -0.10 1.69
C MET A 101 -4.76 0.52 0.65
N GLY A 102 -3.98 1.52 1.08
CA GLY A 102 -3.01 2.24 0.27
C GLY A 102 -1.57 1.89 0.64
N TRP A 103 -0.70 1.76 -0.34
CA TRP A 103 0.74 1.58 -0.09
C TRP A 103 1.39 2.94 0.17
N ALA A 104 2.05 3.09 1.32
CA ALA A 104 2.68 4.35 1.67
C ALA A 104 3.98 4.54 0.89
N ARG A 105 4.28 5.78 0.54
CA ARG A 105 5.48 6.21 -0.18
C ARG A 105 5.75 7.70 0.12
N ASP A 106 6.95 8.17 -0.19
CA ASP A 106 7.25 9.59 -0.28
C ASP A 106 6.45 10.21 -1.44
N GLU A 107 5.82 11.37 -1.21
CA GLU A 107 4.93 12.03 -2.16
C GLU A 107 5.61 12.38 -3.49
N TYR A 108 6.89 12.77 -3.46
CA TYR A 108 7.61 13.24 -4.65
C TYR A 108 8.48 12.14 -5.28
N GLU A 109 8.57 10.97 -4.67
CA GLU A 109 9.34 9.84 -5.19
C GLU A 109 8.43 8.63 -5.47
N PRO A 110 8.02 8.41 -6.74
CA PRO A 110 7.12 7.30 -7.11
C PRO A 110 7.63 5.92 -6.67
N ASN A 111 8.95 5.72 -6.62
CA ASN A 111 9.58 4.42 -6.39
C ASN A 111 10.13 4.27 -4.97
N SER A 112 9.45 4.85 -3.97
CA SER A 112 9.93 4.90 -2.58
C SER A 112 9.15 4.03 -1.59
N GLY A 113 8.05 3.38 -2.01
CA GLY A 113 7.25 2.54 -1.13
C GLY A 113 7.97 1.23 -0.79
N SER A 114 8.06 0.87 0.50
CA SER A 114 8.82 -0.31 0.96
C SER A 114 7.96 -1.36 1.65
N SER A 115 7.47 -1.06 2.85
CA SER A 115 6.67 -1.98 3.69
C SER A 115 5.48 -1.30 4.35
N GLN A 116 5.48 0.03 4.39
CA GLN A 116 4.44 0.82 5.01
C GLN A 116 3.16 0.83 4.18
N PHE A 117 2.03 0.69 4.86
CA PHE A 117 0.71 0.79 4.25
C PHE A 117 -0.25 1.45 5.23
N PHE A 118 -1.38 1.92 4.70
CA PHE A 118 -2.40 2.56 5.49
C PHE A 118 -3.81 2.09 5.11
N TRP A 119 -4.71 2.11 6.10
CA TRP A 119 -6.14 2.05 5.90
C TRP A 119 -6.70 3.47 5.82
N LEU A 120 -7.52 3.72 4.81
CA LEU A 120 -8.29 4.96 4.68
C LEU A 120 -9.51 4.92 5.60
N LEU A 121 -9.61 5.84 6.56
CA LEU A 121 -10.79 5.97 7.45
C LEU A 121 -11.92 6.80 6.85
N PHE A 122 -11.73 7.33 5.65
CA PHE A 122 -12.62 8.27 4.99
C PHE A 122 -12.58 9.67 5.59
N ASP A 123 -12.33 10.63 4.71
CA ASP A 123 -12.49 12.05 4.96
C ASP A 123 -13.08 12.70 3.71
N SER A 124 -14.08 13.55 3.93
CA SER A 124 -14.72 14.34 2.88
C SER A 124 -13.78 15.31 2.18
N ASP A 125 -12.67 15.71 2.80
CA ASP A 125 -11.68 16.61 2.18
C ASP A 125 -10.65 15.85 1.32
N LEU A 126 -10.34 14.59 1.65
CA LEU A 126 -9.49 13.68 0.85
C LEU A 126 -10.27 12.93 -0.25
N THR A 127 -11.57 12.70 -0.03
CA THR A 127 -12.45 12.05 -1.00
C THR A 127 -13.72 12.86 -1.28
N PRO A 128 -13.62 14.15 -1.65
CA PRO A 128 -14.80 14.95 -1.98
C PRO A 128 -15.57 14.35 -3.16
N ALA A 129 -16.88 14.58 -3.17
CA ALA A 129 -17.76 14.10 -4.23
C ALA A 129 -17.25 14.54 -5.61
N GLY A 130 -16.78 13.57 -6.41
CA GLY A 130 -16.26 13.80 -7.75
C GLY A 130 -14.75 14.11 -7.84
N LYS A 131 -13.99 14.11 -6.74
CA LYS A 131 -12.53 14.32 -6.78
C LYS A 131 -11.83 13.52 -5.67
N ASN A 132 -11.44 12.28 -5.98
CA ASN A 132 -10.55 11.52 -5.12
C ASN A 132 -9.10 11.98 -5.34
N VAL A 133 -8.47 12.57 -4.31
CA VAL A 133 -7.08 13.08 -4.46
C VAL A 133 -6.02 12.02 -4.19
N LEU A 134 -6.40 10.83 -3.70
CA LEU A 134 -5.49 9.73 -3.43
C LEU A 134 -5.30 8.82 -4.66
N ASP A 135 -6.32 8.72 -5.51
CA ASP A 135 -6.25 7.93 -6.74
C ASP A 135 -5.14 8.44 -7.66
N GLY A 136 -4.25 7.54 -8.08
CA GLY A 136 -3.10 7.88 -8.92
C GLY A 136 -1.90 8.47 -8.18
N ARG A 137 -2.06 8.78 -6.88
CA ARG A 137 -0.96 9.17 -6.00
C ARG A 137 -0.46 8.00 -5.17
N TYR A 138 -1.32 7.06 -4.77
CA TYR A 138 -0.90 5.87 -4.03
C TYR A 138 -1.45 4.59 -4.69
N PRO A 139 -0.69 3.47 -4.69
CA PRO A 139 -1.24 2.18 -5.08
C PRO A 139 -2.34 1.77 -4.10
N VAL A 140 -3.55 1.53 -4.60
CA VAL A 140 -4.58 0.80 -3.87
C VAL A 140 -4.38 -0.68 -4.15
N PHE A 141 -4.25 -1.51 -3.11
CA PHE A 141 -3.95 -2.93 -3.28
C PHE A 141 -4.93 -3.87 -2.58
N GLY A 142 -5.84 -3.35 -1.77
CA GLY A 142 -6.83 -4.15 -1.06
C GLY A 142 -7.93 -3.33 -0.39
N TYR A 143 -8.89 -4.05 0.17
CA TYR A 143 -9.95 -3.49 1.01
C TYR A 143 -10.16 -4.39 2.22
N VAL A 144 -10.51 -3.76 3.33
CA VAL A 144 -11.08 -4.47 4.47
C VAL A 144 -12.49 -4.93 4.12
N VAL A 145 -12.73 -6.24 4.22
CA VAL A 145 -14.04 -6.85 3.95
C VAL A 145 -14.86 -7.10 5.22
N GLU A 146 -14.20 -7.20 6.37
CA GLU A 146 -14.81 -7.44 7.68
C GLU A 146 -14.05 -6.66 8.77
N GLY A 147 -14.77 -6.15 9.78
CA GLY A 147 -14.18 -5.47 10.93
C GLY A 147 -13.64 -4.06 10.66
N ALA A 148 -14.04 -3.42 9.56
CA ALA A 148 -13.60 -2.07 9.24
C ALA A 148 -14.00 -1.05 10.34
N ASP A 149 -15.15 -1.24 10.98
CA ASP A 149 -15.64 -0.39 12.08
C ASP A 149 -14.69 -0.28 13.28
N PHE A 150 -13.80 -1.25 13.48
CA PHE A 150 -12.76 -1.18 14.51
C PHE A 150 -11.63 -0.20 14.19
N LEU A 151 -11.41 0.13 12.91
CA LEU A 151 -10.29 0.99 12.50
C LEU A 151 -10.37 2.40 13.10
N ARG A 152 -11.57 2.91 13.36
CA ARG A 152 -11.76 4.24 14.00
C ARG A 152 -11.25 4.30 15.44
N ASP A 153 -11.22 3.15 16.11
CA ASP A 153 -10.88 3.05 17.53
C ASP A 153 -9.38 2.74 17.71
N THR A 154 -8.68 2.41 16.63
CA THR A 154 -7.23 2.19 16.57
C THR A 154 -6.46 3.50 16.78
N LYS A 155 -5.43 3.45 17.62
CA LYS A 155 -4.60 4.59 18.02
C LYS A 155 -3.14 4.38 17.67
N GLU A 156 -2.40 5.47 17.61
CA GLU A 156 -0.94 5.41 17.59
C GLU A 156 -0.43 4.61 18.80
N GLY A 157 0.52 3.71 18.55
CA GLY A 157 1.07 2.78 19.55
C GLY A 157 0.26 1.50 19.79
N ASP A 158 -0.93 1.36 19.20
CA ASP A 158 -1.60 0.05 19.17
C ASP A 158 -0.77 -0.97 18.39
N ILE A 159 -0.96 -2.26 18.69
CA ILE A 159 -0.11 -3.34 18.17
C ILE A 159 -0.90 -4.27 17.26
N ILE A 160 -0.36 -4.54 16.06
CA ILE A 160 -0.78 -5.68 15.24
C ILE A 160 -0.34 -6.95 15.95
N VAL A 161 -1.25 -7.63 16.64
CA VAL A 161 -0.91 -8.87 17.37
C VAL A 161 -0.37 -9.94 16.42
N SER A 162 -1.01 -10.10 15.26
CA SER A 162 -0.56 -10.97 14.19
C SER A 162 -1.22 -10.59 12.86
N ALA A 163 -0.57 -10.94 11.76
CA ALA A 163 -1.14 -10.93 10.43
C ALA A 163 -0.92 -12.31 9.79
N LYS A 164 -1.93 -12.85 9.11
CA LYS A 164 -1.86 -14.19 8.51
C LYS A 164 -2.59 -14.22 7.18
N VAL A 165 -1.95 -14.82 6.17
CA VAL A 165 -2.61 -15.16 4.91
C VAL A 165 -3.53 -16.36 5.16
N THR A 166 -4.83 -16.18 4.92
CA THR A 166 -5.83 -17.24 5.10
C THR A 166 -6.09 -18.02 3.82
N GLU A 167 -6.03 -17.36 2.67
CA GLU A 167 -6.32 -17.93 1.35
C GLU A 167 -5.44 -17.27 0.27
N GLY A 168 -5.22 -17.97 -0.85
CA GLY A 168 -4.63 -17.39 -2.06
C GLY A 168 -3.10 -17.33 -2.09
N ILE A 169 -2.40 -17.87 -1.08
CA ILE A 169 -0.93 -17.87 -1.01
C ILE A 169 -0.28 -18.61 -2.19
N GLU A 170 -0.96 -19.62 -2.74
CA GLU A 170 -0.53 -20.38 -3.91
C GLU A 170 -0.45 -19.54 -5.20
N ASN A 171 -1.07 -18.36 -5.21
CA ASN A 171 -0.99 -17.41 -6.33
C ASN A 171 0.22 -16.46 -6.21
N LEU A 172 0.93 -16.47 -5.08
CA LEU A 172 2.13 -15.65 -4.89
C LEU A 172 3.28 -16.22 -5.75
N VAL A 173 3.73 -15.43 -6.72
CA VAL A 173 4.89 -15.77 -7.54
C VAL A 173 6.05 -14.86 -7.12
N GLN A 174 7.09 -15.47 -6.56
CA GLN A 174 8.32 -14.76 -6.21
C GLN A 174 9.08 -14.33 -7.46
N PRO A 175 9.68 -13.12 -7.47
CA PRO A 175 10.57 -12.70 -8.56
C PRO A 175 11.73 -13.69 -8.70
N LYS A 176 12.10 -13.99 -9.95
CA LYS A 176 13.22 -14.88 -10.31
C LYS A 176 14.53 -14.12 -10.42
#